data_AF-A0A0L0GAV5-F1
#
_entry.id   AF-A0A0L0GAV5-F1
#
_cell.length_a   1.000
_cell.length_b   1.000
_cell.length_c   1.000
_cell.angle_alpha   90.00
_cell.angle_beta   90.00
_cell.angle_gamma   90.00
#
_symmetry.space_group_name_H-M   'P 1'
#
loop_
_entity.id
_entity.type
_entity.pdbx_description
1 polymer ?
#
loop_
_entity_poly.entity_id
_entity_poly.type
_entity_poly.pdbx_seq_one_letter_code
_entity_poly.pdbx_strand_id
1 'polypeptide(L)'
;MFATYSPLRIVLFAIALACLLSSATAVRKSEYTVEEVQKARDSGKDLCEDFGGISFWGHEDHNEVCCKKNCGKCGGTGCNSRLGSGENCCVSPIIDNAKECKGKEDAPCVLPGLPLSW
;
A
#
# COMPACT_ATOMS: atom_id res chain seq x y z
N MET A 1 -15.02 4.10 54.37
CA MET A 1 -14.53 2.79 53.85
C MET A 1 -13.45 3.06 52.83
N PHE A 2 -12.16 2.84 53.16
CA PHE A 2 -11.07 2.93 52.18
C PHE A 2 -10.66 1.51 51.82
N ALA A 3 -11.03 1.08 50.61
CA ALA A 3 -10.62 -0.20 50.08
C ALA A 3 -9.09 -0.21 49.93
N THR A 4 -8.41 -1.09 50.67
CA THR A 4 -6.98 -1.32 50.57
C THR A 4 -6.69 -2.01 49.23
N TYR A 5 -6.41 -1.23 48.18
CA TYR A 5 -6.01 -1.76 46.89
C TYR A 5 -4.58 -2.29 46.99
N SER A 6 -4.44 -3.62 46.97
CA SER A 6 -3.15 -4.30 46.93
C SER A 6 -2.33 -3.81 45.72
N PRO A 7 -1.04 -3.45 45.88
CA PRO A 7 -0.21 -2.92 44.79
C PRO A 7 -0.16 -3.86 43.59
N LEU A 8 -0.30 -5.17 43.82
CA LEU A 8 -0.37 -6.19 42.79
C LEU A 8 -1.54 -6.01 41.82
N ARG A 9 -2.70 -5.54 42.31
CA ARG A 9 -3.89 -5.31 41.46
C ARG A 9 -3.73 -4.07 40.59
N ILE A 10 -3.11 -3.01 41.11
CA ILE A 10 -2.85 -1.77 40.34
C ILE A 10 -1.86 -2.07 39.20
N VAL A 11 -0.81 -2.84 39.48
CA VAL A 11 0.16 -3.29 38.48
C VAL A 11 -0.50 -4.17 37.41
N LEU A 12 -1.40 -5.08 37.80
CA LEU A 12 -2.16 -5.91 36.85
C LEU A 12 -3.07 -5.08 35.93
N PHE A 13 -3.76 -4.06 36.45
CA PHE A 13 -4.58 -3.15 35.64
C PHE A 13 -3.73 -2.30 34.69
N ALA A 14 -2.57 -1.81 35.14
CA ALA A 14 -1.66 -1.03 34.31
C ALA A 14 -1.05 -1.87 33.17
N ILE A 15 -0.67 -3.12 33.44
CA ILE A 15 -0.15 -4.06 32.43
C ILE A 15 -1.25 -4.39 31.41
N ALA A 16 -2.49 -4.62 31.85
CA ALA A 16 -3.62 -4.87 30.95
C ALA A 16 -3.91 -3.66 30.04
N LEU A 17 -3.86 -2.44 30.56
CA LEU A 17 -4.05 -1.21 29.78
C LEU A 17 -2.91 -0.99 28.76
N ALA A 18 -1.65 -1.24 29.16
CA ALA A 18 -0.50 -1.16 28.27
C ALA A 18 -0.55 -2.22 27.15
N CYS A 19 -1.04 -3.42 27.45
CA CYS A 19 -1.21 -4.49 26.48
C CYS A 19 -2.32 -4.18 25.47
N LEU A 20 -3.42 -3.56 25.92
CA LEU A 20 -4.50 -3.08 25.05
C LEU A 20 -4.05 -1.92 24.15
N LEU A 21 -3.13 -1.07 24.61
CA LEU A 21 -2.56 0.04 23.81
C LEU A 21 -1.45 -0.40 22.84
N SER A 22 -0.84 -1.56 23.07
CA SER A 22 0.25 -2.09 22.24
C SER A 22 -0.23 -2.78 20.95
N SER A 23 -1.54 -2.89 20.74
CA SER A 23 -2.13 -3.45 19.52
C SER A 23 -2.35 -2.40 18.41
N ALA A 24 -1.91 -1.16 18.61
CA ALA A 24 -1.84 -0.16 17.55
C ALA A 24 -0.74 -0.53 16.53
N THR A 25 -1.18 -1.26 15.51
CA THR A 25 -0.73 -1.18 14.12
C THR A 25 0.73 -1.54 13.85
N ALA A 26 1.08 -2.82 13.99
CA ALA A 26 2.00 -3.43 13.04
C ALA A 26 1.18 -3.88 11.82
N VAL A 27 0.67 -2.93 11.04
CA VAL A 27 0.13 -3.22 9.70
C VAL A 27 1.29 -3.85 8.94
N ARG A 28 1.19 -5.16 8.63
CA ARG A 28 2.15 -5.78 7.73
C ARG A 28 2.06 -4.97 6.44
N LYS A 29 3.21 -4.50 5.97
CA LYS A 29 3.45 -3.74 4.73
C LYS A 29 2.77 -4.30 3.45
N SER A 30 2.11 -5.47 3.55
CA SER A 30 1.47 -6.20 2.47
C SER A 30 -0.05 -6.06 2.39
N GLU A 31 -0.73 -5.38 3.33
CA GLU A 31 -2.17 -5.14 3.23
C GLU A 31 -2.44 -3.66 3.52
N TYR A 32 -2.68 -2.88 2.46
CA TYR A 32 -3.13 -1.50 2.62
C TYR A 32 -4.64 -1.51 2.88
N THR A 33 -5.07 -0.86 3.95
CA THR A 33 -6.50 -0.65 4.16
C THR A 33 -7.03 0.36 3.14
N VAL A 34 -8.31 0.24 2.79
CA VAL A 34 -8.99 1.19 1.88
C VAL A 34 -8.84 2.64 2.38
N GLU A 35 -8.86 2.84 3.70
CA GLU A 35 -8.67 4.15 4.34
C GLU A 35 -7.25 4.71 4.17
N GLU A 36 -6.21 3.87 4.33
CA GLU A 36 -4.82 4.28 4.11
C GLU A 36 -4.57 4.62 2.65
N VAL A 37 -5.17 3.87 1.72
CA VAL A 37 -5.08 4.18 0.30
C VAL A 37 -5.80 5.49 -0.02
N GLN A 38 -7.01 5.71 0.50
CA GLN A 38 -7.74 6.96 0.29
C GLN A 38 -6.95 8.15 0.83
N LYS A 39 -6.39 8.03 2.04
CA LYS A 39 -5.55 9.07 2.63
C LYS A 39 -4.29 9.35 1.80
N ALA A 40 -3.67 8.31 1.23
CA ALA A 40 -2.53 8.48 0.33
C ALA A 40 -2.94 9.22 -0.95
N ARG A 41 -4.11 8.89 -1.53
CA ARG A 41 -4.67 9.59 -2.70
C ARG A 41 -5.00 11.05 -2.38
N ASP A 42 -5.69 11.31 -1.28
CA ASP A 42 -6.06 12.66 -0.82
C ASP A 42 -4.85 13.54 -0.54
N SER A 43 -3.72 12.92 -0.16
CA SER A 43 -2.45 13.62 0.07
C SER A 43 -1.56 13.70 -1.18
N GLY A 44 -2.01 13.19 -2.33
CA GLY A 44 -1.24 13.16 -3.57
C GLY A 44 0.00 12.28 -3.52
N LYS A 45 0.03 11.29 -2.61
CA LYS A 45 1.14 10.33 -2.48
C LYS A 45 0.97 9.21 -3.51
N ASP A 46 1.99 9.00 -4.33
CA ASP A 46 2.10 7.81 -5.19
C ASP A 46 2.57 6.61 -4.36
N LEU A 47 1.69 5.63 -4.15
CA LEU A 47 1.99 4.39 -3.42
C LEU A 47 2.99 3.49 -4.15
N CYS A 48 3.13 3.62 -5.47
CA CYS A 48 4.06 2.82 -6.27
C CYS A 48 5.52 3.19 -6.02
N GLU A 49 5.81 4.38 -5.50
CA GLU A 49 7.18 4.76 -5.14
C GLU A 49 7.78 3.83 -4.08
N ASP A 50 6.97 3.36 -3.14
CA ASP A 50 7.38 2.41 -2.08
C ASP A 50 7.80 1.04 -2.65
N PHE A 51 7.35 0.72 -3.87
CA PHE A 51 7.63 -0.51 -4.62
C PHE A 51 8.61 -0.27 -5.78
N GLY A 52 9.26 0.89 -5.84
CA GLY A 52 10.23 1.23 -6.90
C GLY A 52 9.58 1.44 -8.28
N GLY A 53 8.27 1.70 -8.30
CA GLY A 53 7.47 1.93 -9.50
C GLY A 53 6.97 3.36 -9.63
N ILE A 54 6.13 3.56 -10.64
CA ILE A 54 5.34 4.76 -10.86
C ILE A 54 3.90 4.36 -11.17
N SER A 55 2.95 5.11 -10.63
CA SER A 55 1.53 5.00 -11.00
C SER A 55 1.25 5.71 -12.34
N PHE A 56 0.01 5.66 -12.80
CA PHE A 56 -0.40 6.41 -13.98
C PHE A 56 -0.56 7.89 -13.63
N TRP A 57 0.36 8.70 -14.17
CA TRP A 57 0.35 10.14 -13.99
C TRP A 57 -0.94 10.77 -14.56
N GLY A 58 -1.75 11.36 -13.67
CA GLY A 58 -2.76 12.34 -14.04
C GLY A 58 -4.22 11.88 -14.04
N HIS A 59 -4.59 10.85 -13.27
CA HIS A 59 -6.01 10.59 -13.00
C HIS A 59 -6.21 10.24 -11.52
N GLU A 60 -7.08 11.00 -10.87
CA GLU A 60 -7.41 10.92 -9.44
C GLU A 60 -8.13 9.62 -9.09
N ASP A 61 -8.51 8.82 -10.10
CA ASP A 61 -9.48 7.74 -9.97
C ASP A 61 -8.91 6.33 -10.15
N HIS A 62 -7.78 6.18 -10.83
CA HIS A 62 -7.28 4.85 -11.17
C HIS A 62 -5.76 4.83 -11.11
N ASN A 63 -5.22 3.96 -10.27
CA ASN A 63 -4.36 2.88 -10.75
C ASN A 63 -3.69 2.19 -9.59
N GLU A 64 -4.26 1.05 -9.24
CA GLU A 64 -3.66 0.12 -8.30
C GLU A 64 -2.57 -0.71 -8.99
N VAL A 65 -2.00 -0.17 -10.06
CA VAL A 65 -1.01 -0.81 -10.92
C VAL A 65 0.23 0.07 -10.91
N CYS A 66 1.32 -0.53 -10.48
CA CYS A 66 2.64 0.07 -10.48
C CYS A 66 3.41 -0.42 -11.70
N CYS A 67 3.82 0.51 -12.56
CA CYS A 67 4.76 0.23 -13.64
C CYS A 67 6.20 0.40 -13.14
N LYS A 68 7.20 -0.13 -13.86
CA LYS A 68 8.60 0.20 -13.53
C LYS A 68 8.88 1.69 -13.69
N LYS A 69 9.73 2.23 -12.81
CA LYS A 69 10.17 3.64 -12.86
C LYS A 69 10.87 4.02 -14.17
N ASN A 70 11.58 3.08 -14.81
CA ASN A 70 12.26 3.33 -16.08
C ASN A 70 11.31 3.59 -17.27
N CYS A 71 10.01 3.29 -17.12
CA CYS A 71 9.00 3.57 -18.12
C CYS A 71 8.82 5.08 -18.37
N GLY A 72 9.16 5.93 -17.38
CA GLY A 72 8.94 7.38 -17.40
C GLY A 72 7.46 7.78 -17.29
N LYS A 73 6.55 6.95 -17.80
CA LYS A 73 5.10 7.02 -17.63
C LYS A 73 4.49 5.62 -17.60
N CYS A 74 3.64 5.35 -16.61
CA CYS A 74 2.82 4.14 -16.57
C CYS A 74 1.62 4.30 -17.49
N GLY A 75 1.30 3.28 -18.31
CA GLY A 75 0.11 3.21 -19.16
C GLY A 75 0.00 4.22 -20.30
N GLY A 76 -1.16 4.26 -20.95
CA GLY A 76 -1.47 5.14 -22.07
C GLY A 76 -0.84 4.73 -23.41
N THR A 77 -1.21 5.44 -24.48
CA THR A 77 -0.80 5.14 -25.86
C THR A 77 0.72 5.04 -25.99
N GLY A 78 1.18 4.00 -26.68
CA GLY A 78 2.60 3.74 -26.93
C GLY A 78 3.38 3.22 -25.71
N CYS A 79 2.70 2.77 -24.64
CA CYS A 79 3.36 2.15 -23.49
C CYS A 79 4.26 0.97 -23.87
N ASN A 80 3.92 0.24 -24.93
CA ASN A 80 4.67 -0.88 -25.48
C ASN A 80 6.00 -0.48 -26.13
N SER A 81 6.14 0.78 -26.54
CA SER A 81 7.35 1.32 -27.17
C SER A 81 8.29 1.99 -26.18
N ARG A 82 7.98 1.99 -24.87
CA ARG A 82 8.80 2.66 -23.85
C ARG A 82 9.95 1.78 -23.35
N LEU A 83 10.94 2.45 -22.77
CA LEU A 83 12.07 1.81 -22.11
C LEU A 83 11.53 0.98 -20.94
N GLY A 84 11.62 -0.34 -21.06
CA GLY A 84 10.99 -1.27 -20.13
C GLY A 84 10.13 -2.33 -20.78
N SER A 85 9.81 -2.26 -22.08
CA SER A 85 8.86 -3.17 -22.74
C SER A 85 7.40 -2.96 -22.28
N GLY A 86 6.45 -3.30 -23.15
CA GLY A 86 5.03 -3.18 -22.85
C GLY A 86 4.61 -3.94 -21.60
N GLU A 87 5.26 -5.05 -21.29
CA GLU A 87 4.95 -5.86 -20.10
C GLU A 87 5.24 -5.14 -18.77
N ASN A 88 6.15 -4.15 -18.76
CA ASN A 88 6.47 -3.39 -17.55
C ASN A 88 5.84 -2.00 -17.48
N CYS A 89 5.34 -1.49 -18.63
CA CYS A 89 4.87 -0.12 -18.78
C CYS A 89 3.41 -0.01 -19.19
N CYS A 90 2.79 -1.06 -19.73
CA CYS A 90 1.37 -1.09 -20.07
C CYS A 90 0.57 -1.68 -18.92
N VAL A 91 -0.58 -1.07 -18.62
CA VAL A 91 -1.43 -1.48 -17.50
C VAL A 91 -2.03 -2.87 -17.73
N SER A 92 -2.54 -3.14 -18.94
CA SER A 92 -3.20 -4.42 -19.27
C SER A 92 -2.36 -5.67 -18.97
N PRO A 93 -1.13 -5.82 -19.49
CA PRO A 93 -0.34 -7.03 -19.19
C PRO A 93 0.07 -7.15 -17.71
N ILE A 94 0.16 -6.04 -16.98
CA ILE A 94 0.48 -6.08 -15.53
C ILE A 94 -0.73 -6.58 -14.74
N ILE A 95 -1.93 -6.12 -15.10
CA ILE A 95 -3.19 -6.63 -14.53
C ILE A 95 -3.36 -8.11 -14.86
N ASP A 96 -3.15 -8.50 -16.13
CA ASP A 96 -3.27 -9.91 -16.56
C ASP A 96 -2.31 -10.82 -15.81
N ASN A 97 -1.13 -10.30 -15.43
CA ASN A 97 -0.17 -11.03 -14.61
C ASN A 97 -0.59 -11.15 -13.14
N ALA A 98 -1.46 -10.25 -12.65
CA ALA A 98 -2.01 -10.21 -11.30
C ALA A 98 -0.97 -10.36 -10.17
N LYS A 99 0.28 -9.94 -10.43
CA LYS A 99 1.35 -10.01 -9.44
C LYS A 99 1.20 -8.90 -8.42
N GLU A 100 0.97 -9.25 -7.17
CA GLU A 100 0.86 -8.27 -6.07
C GLU A 100 2.21 -7.66 -5.68
N CYS A 101 2.19 -6.39 -5.27
CA CYS A 101 3.35 -5.66 -4.77
C CYS A 101 3.73 -6.12 -3.35
N LYS A 102 4.95 -6.66 -3.17
CA LYS A 102 5.44 -7.19 -1.89
C LYS A 102 6.70 -6.50 -1.38
N GLY A 103 7.58 -6.04 -2.27
CA GLY A 103 8.93 -5.58 -1.94
C GLY A 103 9.27 -4.19 -2.46
N LYS A 104 10.28 -3.55 -1.84
CA LYS A 104 10.93 -2.38 -2.46
C LYS A 104 11.51 -2.87 -3.80
N GLU A 105 11.12 -2.28 -4.92
CA GLU A 105 11.49 -2.70 -6.29
C GLU A 105 10.72 -3.88 -6.90
N ASP A 106 9.52 -4.18 -6.40
CA ASP A 106 8.70 -5.27 -6.94
C ASP A 106 7.87 -4.90 -8.19
N ALA A 107 7.89 -3.62 -8.58
CA ALA A 107 7.25 -3.15 -9.80
C ALA A 107 7.88 -3.78 -11.08
N PRO A 108 7.08 -4.24 -12.05
CA PRO A 108 5.63 -4.01 -12.17
C PRO A 108 4.79 -4.93 -11.28
N CYS A 109 3.74 -4.39 -10.68
CA CYS A 109 2.87 -5.12 -9.75
C CYS A 109 1.53 -4.41 -9.51
N VAL A 110 0.57 -5.12 -8.93
CA VAL A 110 -0.73 -4.61 -8.47
C VAL A 110 -0.66 -4.36 -6.97
N LEU A 111 -1.15 -3.21 -6.50
CA LEU A 111 -1.21 -2.88 -5.09
C LEU A 111 -2.20 -3.82 -4.36
N PRO A 112 -1.77 -4.48 -3.28
CA PRO A 112 -2.64 -5.38 -2.53
C PRO A 112 -3.74 -4.60 -1.78
N GLY A 113 -4.93 -5.19 -1.69
CA GLY A 113 -6.04 -4.65 -0.90
C GLY A 113 -6.96 -3.67 -1.63
N LEU A 114 -6.71 -3.39 -2.91
CA LEU A 114 -7.57 -2.53 -3.70
C LEU A 114 -8.36 -3.30 -4.77
N PRO A 115 -9.66 -3.00 -4.94
CA PRO A 115 -10.43 -3.57 -6.03
C PRO A 115 -9.96 -2.97 -7.35
N LEU A 116 -9.48 -3.80 -8.28
CA LEU A 116 -9.22 -3.40 -9.66
C LEU A 116 -10.55 -2.99 -10.30
N SER A 117 -10.85 -1.69 -10.33
CA SER A 117 -12.01 -1.14 -11.05
C SER A 117 -11.65 -1.08 -12.54
N TRP A 118 -12.11 -2.07 -13.30
CA TRP A 118 -11.96 -2.17 -14.75
C TRP A 118 -12.88 -1.20 -15.50
#